data_AF-A0A158JMS0-F1
#
_entry.id   AF-A0A158JMS0-F1
#
_cell.length_a   1.000
_cell.length_b   1.000
_cell.length_c   1.000
_cell.angle_alpha   90.00
_cell.angle_beta   90.00
_cell.angle_gamma   90.00
#
_symmetry.space_group_name_H-M   'P 1'
#
loop_
_entity.id
_entity.type
_entity.pdbx_description
1 polymer ?
#
loop_
_entity_poly.entity_id
_entity_poly.type
_entity_poly.pdbx_seq_one_letter_code
_entity_poly.pdbx_strand_id
1 'polypeptide(L)' 'MQTNLRKTLDASYTRLKDMEPSPTAFAGNYALCLGMIMGGQTCKGMSIQEAESERAYLAMLAALYEIQLGMPGYLSRR' A
#
# COMPACT_ATOMS: atom_id res chain seq x y z
N MET A 1 4.34 0.81 16.91
CA MET A 1 5.14 0.83 15.67
C MET A 1 6.28 1.83 15.79
N GLN A 2 7.48 1.47 15.35
CA GLN A 2 8.62 2.40 15.32
C GLN A 2 8.39 3.60 14.38
N THR A 3 8.80 4.79 14.80
CA THR A 3 8.54 6.06 14.11
C THR A 3 9.11 6.11 12.69
N ASN A 4 10.29 5.54 12.46
CA ASN A 4 10.91 5.51 11.12
C ASN A 4 10.18 4.54 10.18
N LEU A 5 9.69 3.43 10.71
CA LEU A 5 8.90 2.46 9.96
C LEU A 5 7.57 3.08 9.52
N ARG A 6 6.90 3.81 10.42
CA ARG A 6 5.67 4.54 10.09
C ARG A 6 5.88 5.58 8.99
N LYS A 7 6.90 6.43 9.11
CA LYS A 7 7.21 7.44 8.07
C LYS A 7 7.47 6.81 6.70
N THR A 8 8.14 5.67 6.67
CA THR A 8 8.46 4.97 5.42
C THR A 8 7.23 4.32 4.80
N LEU A 9 6.35 3.73 5.63
CA LEU A 9 5.06 3.20 5.20
C LEU A 9 4.16 4.30 4.66
N ASP A 10 4.02 5.41 5.37
CA ASP A 10 3.21 6.55 4.94
C ASP A 10 3.69 7.10 3.58
N ALA A 11 5.00 7.26 3.39
CA ALA A 11 5.55 7.69 2.11
C ALA A 11 5.27 6.69 0.97
N SER A 12 5.31 5.39 1.27
CA SER A 12 5.00 4.34 0.29
C SER A 12 3.52 4.29 -0.04
N TYR A 13 2.64 4.55 0.92
CA TYR A 13 1.20 4.66 0.71
C TYR A 13 0.82 5.88 -0.12
N THR A 14 1.47 7.02 0.09
CA THR A 14 1.26 8.21 -0.76
C THR A 14 1.61 7.91 -2.22
N ARG A 15 2.74 7.23 -2.46
CA ARG A 15 3.13 6.79 -3.82
C ARG A 15 2.09 5.87 -4.45
N LEU A 16 1.52 4.95 -3.66
CA LEU A 16 0.49 4.02 -4.11
C LEU A 16 -0.82 4.73 -4.50
N LYS A 17 -1.15 5.87 -3.88
CA LYS A 17 -2.35 6.66 -4.19
C LYS A 17 -2.17 7.61 -5.37
N ASP A 18 -0.99 8.21 -5.50
CA ASP A 18 -0.72 9.28 -6.46
C ASP A 18 -0.18 8.76 -7.81
N MET A 19 0.01 7.45 -7.96
CA MET A 19 0.61 6.88 -9.16
C MET A 19 -0.38 6.73 -10.32
N GLU A 20 0.11 7.07 -11.51
CA GLU A 20 -0.53 6.67 -12.77
C GLU A 20 -0.77 5.15 -12.80
N PRO A 21 -1.83 4.68 -13.49
CA PRO A 21 -2.28 3.31 -13.46
C PRO A 21 -1.36 2.36 -14.26
N SER A 22 -0.09 2.28 -13.90
CA SER A 22 0.86 1.30 -14.42
C SER A 22 0.85 0.05 -13.53
N PRO A 23 0.39 -1.12 -14.04
CA PRO A 23 0.30 -2.36 -13.27
C PRO A 23 1.61 -2.79 -12.64
N THR A 24 2.72 -2.67 -13.37
CA THR A 24 4.06 -3.02 -12.88
C THR A 24 4.49 -2.14 -11.73
N ALA A 25 4.18 -0.85 -11.81
CA ALA A 25 4.56 0.12 -10.80
C ALA A 25 3.69 -0.05 -9.54
N PHE A 26 2.38 -0.31 -9.70
CA PHE A 26 1.50 -0.64 -8.58
C PHE A 26 1.98 -1.91 -7.86
N ALA A 27 2.22 -3.01 -8.59
CA ALA A 27 2.67 -4.27 -8.03
C ALA A 27 4.00 -4.14 -7.27
N GLY A 28 4.95 -3.36 -7.80
CA GLY A 28 6.22 -3.09 -7.13
C GLY A 28 6.06 -2.36 -5.80
N ASN A 29 5.24 -1.29 -5.75
CA ASN A 29 5.00 -0.54 -4.52
C ASN A 29 4.17 -1.34 -3.50
N TYR A 30 3.21 -2.15 -3.98
CA TYR A 30 2.44 -3.06 -3.14
C TYR A 30 3.36 -4.10 -2.48
N ALA A 31 4.23 -4.74 -3.26
CA ALA A 31 5.20 -5.70 -2.75
C ALA A 31 6.17 -5.07 -1.74
N LEU A 32 6.60 -3.82 -1.99
CA LEU A 32 7.44 -3.06 -1.05
C LEU A 32 6.72 -2.81 0.28
N CYS A 33 5.48 -2.33 0.26
CA CYS A 33 4.68 -2.10 1.47
C CYS A 33 4.47 -3.40 2.25
N LEU A 34 4.12 -4.48 1.56
CA LEU A 34 3.93 -5.78 2.18
C LEU A 34 5.23 -6.29 2.82
N GLY A 35 6.36 -6.13 2.14
CA GLY A 35 7.69 -6.46 2.66
C GLY A 35 8.04 -5.66 3.92
N MET A 36 7.72 -4.36 3.96
CA MET A 36 7.92 -3.53 5.14
C MET A 36 7.05 -3.97 6.32
N ILE A 37 5.79 -4.33 6.09
CA ILE A 37 4.89 -4.80 7.14
C ILE A 37 5.35 -6.16 7.69
N MET A 38 5.62 -7.12 6.81
CA MET A 38 6.10 -8.46 7.22
C MET A 38 7.47 -8.39 7.90
N GLY A 39 8.39 -7.57 7.38
CA GLY A 39 9.70 -7.33 7.99
C GLY A 39 9.59 -6.62 9.34
N GLY A 40 8.73 -5.60 9.44
CA GLY A 40 8.44 -4.89 10.68
C GLY A 40 7.88 -5.81 11.76
N GLN A 41 6.97 -6.71 11.40
CA GLN A 41 6.42 -7.71 12.31
C GLN A 41 7.49 -8.72 12.74
N THR A 42 8.27 -9.26 11.79
CA THR A 42 9.29 -10.29 12.06
C THR A 42 10.42 -9.75 12.95
N CYS A 43 10.83 -8.51 12.71
CA CYS A 43 11.88 -7.82 13.48
C CYS A 43 11.36 -7.17 14.78
N LYS A 44 10.10 -7.45 15.19
CA LYS A 44 9.45 -6.85 16.38
C LYS A 44 9.38 -5.31 16.36
N GLY A 45 9.48 -4.69 15.20
CA GLY A 45 9.30 -3.24 14.99
C GLY A 45 7.84 -2.80 14.87
N MET A 46 6.93 -3.78 14.73
CA MET A 46 5.49 -3.63 14.59
C MET A 46 4.78 -4.75 15.37
N SER A 47 3.71 -4.43 16.10
CA SER A 47 2.90 -5.45 16.78
C SER A 47 2.07 -6.27 15.79
N ILE A 48 1.52 -7.40 16.23
CA ILE A 48 0.65 -8.24 15.38
C ILE A 48 -0.59 -7.45 14.93
N GLN A 49 -1.24 -6.75 15.86
CA GLN A 49 -2.44 -5.93 15.57
C GLN A 49 -2.14 -4.75 14.64
N GLU A 50 -0.96 -4.13 14.80
CA GLU A 50 -0.50 -3.09 13.87
C GLU A 50 -0.30 -3.68 12.48
N ALA A 51 0.38 -4.83 12.36
CA ALA A 51 0.60 -5.49 11.08
C ALA A 51 -0.69 -5.94 10.39
N GLU A 52 -1.68 -6.41 11.15
CA GLU A 52 -3.01 -6.73 10.63
C GLU A 52 -3.73 -5.50 10.10
N SER A 53 -3.69 -4.38 10.83
CA SER A 53 -4.31 -3.12 10.42
C SER A 53 -3.66 -2.56 9.15
N GLU A 54 -2.33 -2.56 9.07
CA GLU A 54 -1.59 -2.09 7.90
C GLU A 54 -1.80 -3.02 6.68
N ARG A 55 -1.91 -4.34 6.89
CA ARG A 55 -2.26 -5.29 5.81
C ARG A 55 -3.69 -5.08 5.30
N ALA A 56 -4.66 -4.82 6.18
CA ALA A 56 -6.03 -4.53 5.79
C ALA A 56 -6.11 -3.23 4.97
N TYR A 57 -5.37 -2.19 5.39
CA TYR A 57 -5.28 -0.94 4.64
C TYR A 57 -4.60 -1.13 3.28
N LEU A 58 -3.53 -1.92 3.21
CA LEU A 58 -2.87 -2.24 1.95
C LEU A 58 -3.78 -3.02 0.99
N ALA A 59 -4.59 -3.96 1.50
CA ALA A 59 -5.60 -4.68 0.72
C ALA A 59 -6.70 -3.75 0.19
N MET A 60 -7.14 -2.77 1.00
CA MET A 60 -8.08 -1.74 0.55
C MET A 60 -7.51 -0.93 -0.63
N LEU A 61 -6.23 -0.56 -0.59
CA LEU A 61 -5.57 0.14 -1.70
C LEU A 61 -5.50 -0.71 -2.98
N ALA A 62 -5.28 -2.02 -2.86
CA ALA A 62 -5.34 -2.92 -4.00
C ALA A 62 -6.74 -3.03 -4.61
N ALA A 63 -7.78 -3.15 -3.77
CA ALA A 63 -9.15 -3.13 -4.26
C ALA A 63 -9.49 -1.80 -4.99
N LEU A 64 -9.05 -0.66 -4.46
CA LEU A 64 -9.23 0.63 -5.13
C LEU A 64 -8.52 0.70 -6.49
N TYR A 65 -7.31 0.14 -6.58
CA TYR A 65 -6.57 0.07 -7.83
C TYR A 65 -7.26 -0.81 -8.87
N GLU A 66 -7.77 -1.98 -8.48
CA GLU A 66 -8.55 -2.86 -9.36
C GLU A 66 -9.83 -2.19 -9.86
N ILE A 67 -10.51 -1.44 -8.98
CA ILE A 67 -11.68 -0.63 -9.36
C ILE A 67 -11.29 0.44 -10.40
N GLN A 68 -10.16 1.12 -10.19
CA GLN A 68 -9.66 2.14 -11.14
C GLN A 68 -9.27 1.53 -12.49
N LEU A 69 -8.66 0.35 -12.50
CA LEU A 69 -8.34 -0.39 -13.73
C LEU A 69 -9.61 -0.88 -14.46
N GLY A 70 -10.63 -1.27 -13.72
CA GLY A 70 -11.93 -1.70 -14.26
C GLY A 70 -12.85 -0.55 -14.70
N MET A 71 -12.53 0.70 -14.34
CA MET A 71 -13.30 1.88 -14.71
C MET A 71 -13.01 2.29 -16.17
N PRO A 72 -14.04 2.42 -17.04
CA PRO A 72 -13.86 2.97 -18.38
C PRO A 72 -13.24 4.37 -18.32
N GLY A 73 -12.19 4.63 -19.10
CA GLY A 73 -11.36 5.85 -19.07
C GLY A 73 -12.09 7.20 -19.21
N TYR A 74 -13.38 7.21 -19.54
CA TYR A 74 -14.23 8.41 -19.57
C TYR A 74 -14.75 8.86 -18.19
N LEU A 75 -14.66 8.03 -17.15
CA LEU A 75 -15.05 8.37 -15.77
C LEU A 75 -13.86 8.71 -14.85
N SER A 76 -12.63 8.49 -15.31
CA SER A 76 -11.41 8.76 -14.53
C SER A 76 -10.99 10.25 -14.53
N ARG A 77 -11.63 11.10 -15.33
CA ARG A 77 -11.45 12.57 -15.31
C ARG A 77 -12.75 13.26 -14.89
N ARG A 78 -13.10 13.21 -13.62
CA ARG A 78 -14.02 14.18 -13.00
C ARG A 78 -13.53 14.54 -11.62
#